data_AF-A0A2V6I5Z0-F1
#
_entry.id   AF-A0A2V6I5Z0-F1
#
_cell.length_a   1.000
_cell.length_b   1.000
_cell.length_c   1.000
_cell.angle_alpha   90.00
_cell.angle_beta   90.00
_cell.angle_gamma   90.00
#
_symmetry.space_group_name_H-M   'P 1'
#
loop_
_entity.id
_entity.type
_entity.pdbx_description
1 polymer ?
#
loop_
_entity_poly.entity_id
_entity_poly.type
_entity_poly.pdbx_seq_one_letter_code
_entity_poly.pdbx_strand_id
1 'polypeptide(L)'
;KFFVYTFLGSVAMLLAFLGIYFAKGTFDFAALAGLGKTGLLAGKLQWLAFAGIFLGLAVKVPLFPFHTWLPDAYQTAPTSVSMVLTGALSKMGVYGFIRLLVPLFPNEIKIAGPWLLALVICSIV
;
A
#
# COMPACT_ATOMS: atom_id res chain seq x y z
N LYS A 1 -9.74 -16.88 -0.34
CA LYS A 1 -8.46 -16.18 -0.68
C LYS A 1 -8.48 -14.71 -0.28
N PHE A 2 -9.52 -13.96 -0.66
CA PHE A 2 -9.69 -12.53 -0.32
C PHE A 2 -9.31 -12.17 1.13
N PHE A 3 -9.90 -12.86 2.11
CA PHE A 3 -9.61 -12.61 3.53
C PHE A 3 -8.12 -12.74 3.85
N VAL A 4 -7.48 -13.84 3.47
CA VAL A 4 -6.06 -14.09 3.78
C VAL A 4 -5.15 -13.03 3.14
N TYR A 5 -5.38 -12.69 1.86
CA TYR A 5 -4.61 -11.66 1.17
C TYR A 5 -4.75 -10.31 1.88
N THR A 6 -5.98 -9.85 2.07
CA THR A 6 -6.26 -8.52 2.63
C THR A 6 -5.87 -8.41 4.10
N PHE A 7 -6.06 -9.47 4.88
CA PHE A 7 -5.66 -9.51 6.28
C PHE A 7 -4.14 -9.45 6.42
N LEU A 8 -3.38 -10.30 5.72
CA LEU A 8 -1.92 -10.31 5.80
C LEU A 8 -1.31 -8.99 5.32
N GLY A 9 -1.82 -8.44 4.22
CA GLY A 9 -1.41 -7.12 3.74
C GLY A 9 -1.69 -6.00 4.77
N SER A 10 -2.85 -6.05 5.41
CA SER A 10 -3.21 -5.07 6.45
C SER A 10 -2.34 -5.19 7.70
N VAL A 11 -2.00 -6.42 8.11
CA VAL A 11 -1.08 -6.66 9.25
C VAL A 11 0.32 -6.14 8.92
N ALA A 12 0.85 -6.39 7.72
CA ALA A 12 2.14 -5.86 7.30
C ALA A 12 2.17 -4.32 7.33
N MET A 13 1.12 -3.69 6.81
CA MET A 13 0.98 -2.22 6.83
C MET A 13 0.82 -1.69 8.25
N LEU A 14 0.06 -2.38 9.11
CA LEU A 14 -0.11 -2.03 10.51
C LEU A 14 1.25 -2.04 11.25
N LEU A 15 2.02 -3.12 11.11
CA LEU A 15 3.36 -3.22 11.72
C LEU A 15 4.30 -2.11 11.26
N ALA A 16 4.23 -1.72 9.98
CA ALA A 16 5.01 -0.60 9.46
C ALA A 16 4.61 0.73 10.13
N PHE A 17 3.32 1.02 10.28
CA PHE A 17 2.86 2.23 10.97
C PHE A 17 3.17 2.23 12.47
N LEU A 18 3.10 1.08 13.14
CA LEU A 18 3.58 0.94 14.52
C LEU A 18 5.07 1.25 14.63
N GLY A 19 5.89 0.73 13.71
CA GLY A 19 7.32 1.03 13.66
C GLY A 19 7.61 2.53 13.47
N ILE A 20 6.85 3.20 12.58
CA ILE A 20 6.94 4.65 12.40
C ILE A 20 6.54 5.40 13.67
N TYR A 21 5.47 4.96 14.35
CA TYR A 21 5.01 5.58 15.57
C TYR A 21 6.04 5.46 16.70
N PHE A 22 6.64 4.29 16.91
CA PHE A 22 7.68 4.14 17.93
C PHE A 22 8.92 5.01 17.65
N ALA A 23 9.18 5.36 16.39
CA ALA A 23 10.28 6.24 16.02
C ALA A 23 9.93 7.74 16.10
N LYS A 24 8.68 8.13 15.84
CA LYS A 24 8.26 9.54 15.68
C LYS A 24 7.27 10.06 16.72
N GLY A 25 6.60 9.17 17.45
CA GLY A 25 5.61 9.50 18.47
C GLY A 25 4.28 10.06 17.95
N THR A 26 4.02 10.00 16.63
CA THR A 26 2.80 10.56 16.03
C THR A 26 2.28 9.72 14.86
N PHE A 27 0.95 9.75 14.67
CA PHE A 27 0.26 9.23 13.49
C PHE A 27 -0.25 10.36 12.58
N ASP A 28 0.06 11.61 12.88
CA ASP A 28 -0.35 12.74 12.04
C ASP A 28 0.35 12.67 10.68
N PHE A 29 -0.42 12.40 9.63
CA PHE A 29 0.10 12.29 8.27
C PHE A 29 0.70 13.59 7.74
N ALA A 30 0.22 14.76 8.13
CA ALA A 30 0.81 16.03 7.69
C ALA A 30 2.19 16.23 8.33
N ALA A 31 2.31 15.92 9.62
CA ALA A 31 3.59 15.96 10.31
C ALA A 31 4.58 14.92 9.74
N LEU A 32 4.13 13.68 9.55
CA LEU A 32 4.95 12.60 8.97
C LEU A 32 5.37 12.91 7.52
N ALA A 33 4.49 13.50 6.70
CA ALA A 33 4.83 13.95 5.35
C ALA A 33 5.90 15.05 5.34
N GLY A 34 5.88 15.95 6.33
CA GLY A 34 6.93 16.95 6.52
C GLY A 34 8.28 16.29 6.79
N LEU A 35 8.31 15.30 7.68
CA LEU A 35 9.51 14.52 8.02
C LEU A 35 9.99 13.62 6.88
N GLY A 36 9.09 13.10 6.05
CA GLY A 36 9.42 12.26 4.90
C GLY A 36 10.34 12.95 3.89
N LYS A 37 10.27 14.28 3.75
CA LYS A 37 11.12 15.06 2.84
C LYS A 37 12.61 14.96 3.15
N THR A 38 12.97 14.84 4.43
CA THR A 38 14.37 14.74 4.89
C THR A 38 14.79 13.32 5.23
N GLY A 39 13.89 12.35 5.05
CA GLY A 39 14.08 10.96 5.46
C GLY A 39 13.25 10.65 6.72
N LEU A 40 12.17 9.89 6.53
CA LEU A 40 11.27 9.56 7.63
C LEU A 40 11.98 8.70 8.69
N LEU A 41 12.81 7.74 8.29
CA LEU A 41 13.51 6.84 9.20
C LEU A 41 14.99 6.79 8.80
N ALA A 42 15.74 5.80 9.30
CA ALA A 42 17.14 5.61 8.93
C ALA A 42 17.39 4.17 8.47
N GLY A 43 18.18 4.03 7.39
CA GLY A 43 18.71 2.76 6.91
C GLY A 43 17.64 1.69 6.65
N LYS A 44 17.83 0.50 7.23
CA LYS A 44 16.98 -0.68 6.99
C LYS A 44 15.53 -0.48 7.45
N LEU A 45 15.31 0.28 8.53
CA LEU A 45 13.96 0.46 9.07
C LEU A 45 13.07 1.25 8.12
N GLN A 46 13.65 2.20 7.36
CA GLN A 46 12.94 2.95 6.33
C GLN A 46 12.42 2.03 5.21
N TRP A 47 13.30 1.14 4.72
CA TRP A 47 12.93 0.17 3.68
C TRP A 47 11.93 -0.87 4.17
N LEU A 48 12.02 -1.32 5.42
CA LEU A 48 11.03 -2.24 6.00
C LEU A 48 9.66 -1.58 6.15
N ALA A 49 9.61 -0.32 6.62
CA ALA A 49 8.37 0.43 6.73
C ALA A 49 7.75 0.69 5.35
N PHE A 50 8.57 1.10 4.36
CA PHE A 50 8.16 1.23 2.97
C PHE A 50 7.58 -0.07 2.42
N ALA A 51 8.30 -1.19 2.58
CA ALA A 51 7.86 -2.49 2.09
C ALA A 51 6.56 -2.96 2.76
N GLY A 52 6.39 -2.77 4.08
CA GLY A 52 5.17 -3.13 4.78
C GLY A 52 3.95 -2.33 4.32
N ILE A 53 4.08 -1.02 4.16
CA ILE A 53 3.01 -0.16 3.62
C ILE A 53 2.74 -0.50 2.14
N PHE A 54 3.79 -0.69 1.35
CA PHE A 54 3.69 -1.08 -0.05
C PHE A 54 2.96 -2.41 -0.23
N LEU A 55 3.31 -3.46 0.53
CA LEU A 55 2.64 -4.76 0.44
C LEU A 55 1.15 -4.66 0.78
N GLY A 56 0.79 -3.94 1.84
CA GLY A 56 -0.61 -3.74 2.18
C GLY A 56 -1.40 -3.02 1.09
N LEU A 57 -0.80 -1.99 0.49
CA LEU A 57 -1.42 -1.25 -0.61
C LEU A 57 -1.42 -2.04 -1.92
N ALA A 58 -0.39 -2.82 -2.22
CA ALA A 58 -0.29 -3.64 -3.42
C ALA A 58 -1.38 -4.72 -3.48
N VAL A 59 -1.70 -5.33 -2.33
CA VAL A 59 -2.86 -6.22 -2.21
C VAL A 59 -4.17 -5.47 -2.44
N LYS A 60 -4.30 -4.23 -1.92
CA LYS A 60 -5.51 -3.40 -2.04
C LYS A 60 -5.74 -2.84 -3.46
N VAL A 61 -4.66 -2.58 -4.21
CA VAL A 61 -4.62 -2.06 -5.61
C VAL A 61 -4.67 -3.17 -6.67
N PRO A 62 -4.95 -4.41 -6.27
CA PRO A 62 -4.51 -5.64 -6.94
C PRO A 62 -3.31 -5.48 -7.93
N LEU A 63 -2.10 -5.22 -7.43
CA LEU A 63 -0.89 -5.30 -8.26
C LEU A 63 -0.45 -6.75 -8.45
N PHE A 64 0.20 -7.08 -9.58
CA PHE A 64 0.90 -8.35 -9.78
C PHE A 64 1.97 -8.56 -8.68
N PRO A 65 2.12 -9.77 -8.10
CA PRO A 65 1.33 -11.00 -8.28
C PRO A 65 0.15 -11.14 -7.29
N PHE A 66 -0.24 -10.07 -6.60
CA PHE A 66 -1.21 -10.08 -5.50
C PHE A 66 -2.68 -9.93 -5.92
N HIS A 67 -2.99 -9.93 -7.22
CA HIS A 67 -4.34 -9.67 -7.73
C HIS A 67 -5.24 -10.91 -7.84
N THR A 68 -4.73 -12.11 -7.58
CA THR A 68 -5.46 -13.38 -7.85
C THR A 68 -6.71 -13.59 -7.01
N TRP A 69 -6.86 -12.85 -5.90
CA TRP A 69 -8.09 -12.88 -5.09
C TRP A 69 -9.25 -12.12 -5.75
N LEU A 70 -8.94 -11.21 -6.67
CA LEU A 70 -9.89 -10.26 -7.25
C LEU A 70 -11.01 -10.95 -8.05
N PRO A 71 -10.73 -11.88 -8.99
CA PRO A 71 -11.80 -12.51 -9.77
C PRO A 71 -12.77 -13.31 -8.91
N ASP A 72 -12.23 -14.10 -7.96
CA ASP A 72 -13.01 -14.90 -7.01
C ASP A 72 -13.95 -14.02 -6.16
N ALA A 73 -13.49 -12.83 -5.75
CA ALA A 73 -14.28 -11.89 -4.96
C ALA A 73 -15.42 -11.25 -5.76
N TYR A 74 -15.18 -10.89 -7.03
CA TYR A 74 -16.24 -10.32 -7.88
C TYR A 74 -17.28 -11.35 -8.32
N GLN A 75 -16.88 -12.60 -8.58
CA GLN A 75 -17.82 -13.65 -9.01
C GLN A 75 -18.84 -14.03 -7.92
N THR A 76 -18.43 -13.92 -6.65
CA THR A 76 -19.24 -14.39 -5.52
C THR A 76 -19.99 -13.25 -4.82
N ALA A 77 -19.66 -11.98 -5.12
CA ALA A 77 -20.26 -10.82 -4.48
C ALA A 77 -21.64 -10.47 -5.06
N PRO A 78 -22.65 -10.16 -4.22
CA PRO A 78 -23.91 -9.56 -4.67
C PRO A 78 -23.68 -8.26 -5.44
N THR A 79 -24.59 -7.92 -6.37
CA THR A 79 -24.44 -6.73 -7.24
C THR A 79 -24.18 -5.44 -6.47
N SER A 80 -24.85 -5.22 -5.34
CA SER A 80 -24.64 -4.06 -4.48
C SER A 80 -23.21 -3.98 -3.91
N VAL A 81 -22.64 -5.12 -3.53
CA VAL A 81 -21.27 -5.22 -3.01
C VAL A 81 -20.26 -5.02 -4.13
N SER A 82 -20.47 -5.64 -5.29
CA SER A 82 -19.61 -5.47 -6.47
C SER A 82 -19.54 -4.00 -6.93
N MET A 83 -20.66 -3.26 -6.87
CA MET A 83 -20.66 -1.82 -7.17
C MET A 83 -19.74 -1.03 -6.23
N VAL A 84 -19.79 -1.29 -4.92
CA VAL A 84 -18.90 -0.64 -3.94
C VAL A 84 -17.44 -1.08 -4.13
N LEU A 85 -17.21 -2.36 -4.44
CA LEU A 85 -15.88 -2.92 -4.67
C LEU A 85 -15.18 -2.21 -5.84
N THR A 86 -15.90 -2.07 -6.96
CA THR A 86 -15.39 -1.40 -8.16
C THR A 86 -15.26 0.11 -7.95
N GLY A 87 -16.28 0.75 -7.36
CA GLY A 87 -16.37 2.21 -7.29
C GLY A 87 -15.48 2.84 -6.22
N ALA A 88 -15.42 2.24 -5.03
CA ALA A 88 -14.69 2.79 -3.89
C ALA A 88 -13.38 2.04 -3.60
N LEU A 89 -13.44 0.71 -3.44
CA LEU A 89 -12.28 -0.05 -2.95
C LEU A 89 -11.07 0.06 -3.90
N SER A 90 -11.32 -0.05 -5.22
CA SER A 90 -10.29 0.11 -6.25
C SER A 90 -9.60 1.47 -6.19
N LYS A 91 -10.33 2.55 -5.86
CA LYS A 91 -9.77 3.90 -5.78
C LYS A 91 -9.02 4.16 -4.47
N MET A 92 -9.49 3.57 -3.37
CA MET A 92 -8.85 3.73 -2.06
C MET A 92 -7.43 3.17 -2.01
N GLY A 93 -7.15 2.08 -2.74
CA GLY A 93 -5.78 1.56 -2.85
C GLY A 93 -4.83 2.58 -3.49
N VAL A 94 -5.24 3.15 -4.64
CA VAL A 94 -4.43 4.14 -5.37
C VAL A 94 -4.28 5.43 -4.56
N TYR A 95 -5.35 5.87 -3.90
CA TYR A 95 -5.30 6.97 -2.94
C TYR A 95 -4.25 6.72 -1.85
N GLY A 96 -4.18 5.49 -1.31
CA GLY A 96 -3.17 5.11 -0.32
C GLY A 96 -1.74 5.26 -0.84
N PHE A 97 -1.46 4.91 -2.10
CA PHE A 97 -0.14 5.14 -2.70
C PHE A 97 0.22 6.63 -2.72
N ILE A 98 -0.70 7.47 -3.21
CA ILE A 98 -0.47 8.91 -3.37
C ILE A 98 -0.39 9.62 -2.01
N ARG A 99 -1.23 9.22 -1.06
CA ARG A 99 -1.35 9.90 0.24
C ARG A 99 -0.33 9.40 1.27
N LEU A 100 0.10 8.16 1.18
CA LEU A 100 0.99 7.54 2.18
C LEU A 100 2.39 7.37 1.61
N LEU A 101 2.59 6.54 0.59
CA LEU A 101 3.93 6.20 0.13
C LEU A 101 4.68 7.41 -0.44
N VAL A 102 4.06 8.19 -1.33
CA VAL A 102 4.69 9.36 -1.99
C VAL A 102 5.23 10.39 -0.99
N PRO A 103 4.44 10.88 -0.01
CA PRO A 103 4.94 11.87 0.93
C PRO A 103 5.81 11.30 2.06
N LEU A 104 5.60 10.05 2.51
CA LEU A 104 6.39 9.47 3.60
C LEU A 104 7.74 8.93 3.12
N PHE A 105 7.81 8.42 1.89
CA PHE A 105 8.99 7.73 1.34
C PHE A 105 9.34 8.22 -0.08
N PRO A 106 9.60 9.53 -0.26
CA PRO A 106 9.82 10.11 -1.59
C PRO A 106 11.09 9.59 -2.27
N ASN A 107 12.13 9.24 -1.50
CA ASN A 107 13.38 8.73 -2.04
C ASN A 107 13.26 7.26 -2.43
N GLU A 108 12.59 6.45 -1.61
CA GLU A 108 12.37 5.02 -1.85
C GLU A 108 11.51 4.81 -3.09
N ILE A 109 10.49 5.64 -3.31
CA ILE A 109 9.69 5.58 -4.54
C ILE A 109 10.53 5.90 -5.76
N LYS A 110 11.43 6.89 -5.70
CA LYS A 110 12.29 7.21 -6.84
C LYS A 110 13.23 6.04 -7.17
N ILE A 111 13.81 5.42 -6.14
CA ILE A 111 14.71 4.28 -6.29
C ILE A 111 13.95 3.03 -6.78
N ALA A 112 12.77 2.75 -6.21
CA ALA A 112 11.92 1.62 -6.59
C ALA A 112 11.14 1.87 -7.89
N GLY A 113 11.13 3.09 -8.41
CA GLY A 113 10.31 3.54 -9.53
C GLY A 113 10.34 2.60 -10.75
N PRO A 114 11.52 2.21 -11.27
CA PRO A 114 11.59 1.28 -12.40
C PRO A 114 10.92 -0.07 -12.10
N TRP A 115 11.10 -0.60 -10.89
CA TRP A 115 10.48 -1.86 -10.46
C TRP A 115 8.97 -1.74 -10.28
N LEU A 116 8.51 -0.63 -9.70
CA LEU A 116 7.08 -0.33 -9.56
C LEU A 116 6.41 -0.23 -10.94
N LEU A 117 7.06 0.43 -11.90
CA LEU A 117 6.58 0.52 -13.28
C LEU A 117 6.52 -0.86 -13.94
N ALA A 118 7.54 -1.70 -13.76
CA ALA A 118 7.53 -3.08 -14.27
C ALA A 118 6.35 -3.88 -13.69
N LEU A 119 6.11 -3.79 -12.37
CA LEU A 119 4.96 -4.43 -11.73
C LEU A 119 3.62 -3.93 -12.28
N VAL A 120 3.49 -2.62 -12.52
CA VAL A 120 2.29 -2.03 -13.13
C VAL A 120 2.07 -2.57 -14.54
N ILE A 121 3.11 -2.63 -15.38
CA ILE A 121 3.03 -3.19 -16.72
C ILE A 121 2.58 -4.66 -16.67
N CYS A 122 3.19 -5.47 -15.80
CA CYS A 122 2.79 -6.86 -15.57
C CYS A 122 1.38 -7.02 -14.97
N SER A 123 0.78 -5.96 -14.42
CA SER A 123 -0.59 -6.00 -13.90
C SER A 123 -1.64 -5.67 -14.97
N ILE A 124 -1.23 -5.02 -16.06
CA ILE A 124 -2.10 -4.67 -17.19
C ILE A 124 -2.24 -5.86 -18.16
N VAL A 125 -1.15 -6.61 -18.33
CA VAL A 125 -1.08 -7.84 -19.14
C VAL A 125 -1.74 -9.00 -18.40
#